data_AF-A0A3D9RWV9-F1
#
_entry.id   AF-A0A3D9RWV9-F1
#
_cell.length_a   1.000
_cell.length_b   1.000
_cell.length_c   1.000
_cell.angle_alpha   90.00
_cell.angle_beta   90.00
_cell.angle_gamma   90.00
#
_symmetry.space_group_name_H-M   'P 1'
#
loop_
_entity.id
_entity.type
_entity.pdbx_description
1 polymer ?
#
loop_
_entity_poly.entity_id
_entity_poly.type
_entity_poly.pdbx_seq_one_letter_code
_entity_poly.pdbx_strand_id
1 'polypeptide(L)'
;MKEQKQPSRKKTYKKVGFDLKLLIIDQIQNGRISVNYAAKKYNISKSSIDYWLKKYSTLDQKKLGMSKQDEIKKLKQRIEELEFVKDFQQDVIADMELITGVDLAKKSLPKTLADEIQKKKQNRLKENG
;
A
#
# COMPACT_ATOMS: atom_id res chain seq x y z
N MET A 1 25.49 28.68 39.96
CA MET A 1 26.68 28.45 39.12
C MET A 1 26.21 27.93 37.77
N LYS A 2 26.67 28.51 36.65
CA LYS A 2 26.32 27.99 35.31
C LYS A 2 27.17 26.75 35.04
N GLU A 3 26.55 25.58 34.96
CA GLU A 3 27.24 24.34 34.59
C GLU A 3 27.83 24.50 33.17
N GLN A 4 29.15 24.46 33.08
CA GLN A 4 29.85 24.49 31.80
C GLN A 4 29.72 23.11 31.15
N LYS A 5 28.93 23.02 30.07
CA LYS A 5 28.82 21.79 29.26
C LYS A 5 30.20 21.44 28.71
N GLN A 6 30.73 20.29 29.09
CA GLN A 6 32.01 19.82 28.57
C GLN A 6 31.96 19.68 27.03
N PRO A 7 33.04 20.05 26.32
CA PRO A 7 33.08 19.96 24.86
C PRO A 7 32.93 18.50 24.42
N SER A 8 31.85 18.20 23.71
CA SER A 8 31.62 16.86 23.15
C SER A 8 32.77 16.45 22.22
N ARG A 9 33.28 15.23 22.39
CA ARG A 9 34.40 14.70 21.59
C ARG A 9 34.02 14.70 20.10
N LYS A 10 34.76 15.45 19.27
CA LYS A 10 34.53 15.51 17.82
C LYS A 10 34.77 14.12 17.24
N LYS A 11 33.75 13.55 16.58
CA LYS A 11 33.88 12.26 15.88
C LYS A 11 34.85 12.42 14.71
N THR A 12 35.85 11.57 14.63
CA THR A 12 36.80 11.54 13.51
C THR A 12 36.05 11.23 12.22
N TYR A 13 36.34 11.99 11.15
CA TYR A 13 35.72 11.80 9.85
C TYR A 13 36.06 10.40 9.30
N LYS A 14 35.05 9.55 9.14
CA LYS A 14 35.16 8.28 8.41
C LYS A 14 34.59 8.47 7.02
N LYS A 15 35.43 8.35 6.00
CA LYS A 15 35.00 8.43 4.60
C LYS A 15 34.17 7.19 4.26
N VAL A 16 32.87 7.38 4.11
CA VAL A 16 31.94 6.32 3.70
C VAL A 16 31.93 6.24 2.17
N GLY A 17 32.21 5.03 1.64
CA GLY A 17 32.15 4.74 0.20
C GLY A 17 30.75 4.97 -0.38
N PHE A 18 30.67 5.27 -1.67
CA PHE A 18 29.40 5.59 -2.33
C PHE A 18 28.43 4.41 -2.35
N ASP A 19 28.94 3.20 -2.59
CA ASP A 19 28.14 1.96 -2.62
C ASP A 19 27.44 1.70 -1.30
N LEU A 20 28.13 1.95 -0.17
CA LEU A 20 27.53 1.81 1.15
C LEU A 20 26.41 2.83 1.38
N LYS A 21 26.52 4.04 0.81
CA LYS A 21 25.44 5.04 0.89
C LYS A 21 24.21 4.56 0.14
N LEU A 22 24.39 4.05 -1.08
CA LEU A 22 23.29 3.51 -1.90
C LEU A 22 22.62 2.31 -1.20
N LEU A 23 23.41 1.40 -0.64
CA LEU A 23 22.90 0.26 0.12
C LEU A 23 22.07 0.69 1.34
N ILE A 24 22.55 1.69 2.10
CA ILE A 24 21.83 2.22 3.26
C ILE A 24 20.52 2.89 2.83
N ILE A 25 20.54 3.68 1.75
CA ILE A 25 19.36 4.34 1.20
C ILE A 25 18.31 3.30 0.79
N ASP A 26 18.70 2.28 0.03
CA ASP A 26 17.81 1.20 -0.43
C ASP A 26 17.16 0.47 0.75
N GLN A 27 17.94 0.08 1.76
CA GLN A 27 17.43 -0.62 2.94
C GLN A 27 16.43 0.23 3.73
N ILE A 28 16.63 1.55 3.78
CA ILE A 28 15.74 2.47 4.51
C ILE A 28 14.44 2.69 3.74
N GLN A 29 14.52 2.97 2.44
CA GLN A 29 13.34 3.26 1.62
C GLN A 29 12.45 2.02 1.45
N ASN A 30 13.04 0.84 1.33
CA ASN A 30 12.29 -0.43 1.31
C ASN A 30 11.76 -0.83 2.71
N GLY A 31 11.92 0.02 3.73
CA GLY A 31 11.42 -0.22 5.08
C GLY A 31 12.09 -1.39 5.83
N ARG A 32 13.20 -1.94 5.32
CA ARG A 32 13.92 -3.06 5.94
C ARG A 32 14.61 -2.63 7.23
N ILE A 33 15.13 -1.40 7.27
CA ILE A 33 15.72 -0.80 8.47
C ILE A 33 15.25 0.63 8.67
N SER A 34 15.15 1.07 9.92
CA SER A 34 14.90 2.48 10.23
C SER A 34 16.20 3.30 10.14
N VAL A 35 16.06 4.61 9.91
CA VAL A 35 17.18 5.58 9.98
C VAL A 35 17.90 5.48 11.33
N ASN A 36 17.15 5.29 12.41
CA ASN A 36 17.69 5.12 13.77
C ASN A 36 18.57 3.87 13.90
N TYR A 37 18.11 2.77 13.32
CA TYR A 37 18.85 1.51 13.32
C TYR A 37 20.09 1.60 12.43
N ALA A 38 19.98 2.17 11.23
CA ALA A 38 21.09 2.39 10.32
C ALA A 38 22.19 3.26 10.94
N ALA A 39 21.82 4.35 11.62
CA ALA A 39 22.75 5.24 12.30
C ALA A 39 23.57 4.51 13.37
N LYS A 40 22.93 3.62 14.14
CA LYS A 40 23.61 2.77 15.14
C LYS A 40 24.49 1.71 14.48
N LYS A 41 23.96 0.97 13.51
CA LYS A 41 24.63 -0.16 12.83
C LYS A 41 25.90 0.26 12.10
N TYR A 42 25.84 1.37 11.36
CA TYR A 42 26.96 1.83 10.54
C TYR A 42 27.78 2.94 11.22
N ASN A 43 27.41 3.34 12.45
CA ASN A 43 28.01 4.44 13.21
C ASN A 43 28.08 5.77 12.41
N ILE A 44 26.98 6.08 11.71
CA ILE A 44 26.82 7.29 10.90
C ILE A 44 25.79 8.19 11.59
N SER A 45 25.96 9.51 11.51
CA SER A 45 24.97 10.43 12.08
C SER A 45 23.65 10.34 11.30
N LYS A 46 22.52 10.40 12.00
CA LYS A 46 21.19 10.46 11.37
C LYS A 46 21.10 11.59 10.34
N SER A 47 21.69 12.75 10.66
CA SER A 47 21.76 13.90 9.76
C SER A 47 22.48 13.62 8.43
N SER A 48 23.53 12.78 8.44
CA SER A 48 24.23 12.40 7.21
C SER A 48 23.37 11.47 6.36
N ILE A 49 22.66 10.54 7.00
CA ILE A 49 21.73 9.63 6.33
C ILE A 49 20.56 10.42 5.74
N ASP A 50 19.97 11.35 6.48
CA ASP A 50 18.90 12.22 5.99
C ASP A 50 19.35 13.06 4.80
N TYR A 51 20.58 13.58 4.83
CA TYR A 51 21.15 14.30 3.69
C TYR A 51 21.29 13.39 2.46
N TRP A 52 21.77 12.15 2.64
CA TRP A 52 21.89 11.18 1.56
C TRP A 52 20.53 10.78 0.99
N LEU A 53 19.53 10.57 1.84
CA LEU A 53 18.15 10.34 1.42
C LEU A 53 17.65 11.53 0.60
N LYS A 54 17.83 12.77 1.05
CA LYS A 54 17.37 13.94 0.27
C LYS A 54 18.09 14.08 -1.08
N LYS A 55 19.40 13.83 -1.12
CA LYS A 55 20.26 14.09 -2.28
C LYS A 55 20.30 12.96 -3.30
N TYR A 56 20.21 11.70 -2.86
CA TYR A 56 20.45 10.52 -3.69
C TYR A 56 19.21 9.61 -3.83
N SER A 57 18.08 9.90 -3.16
CA SER A 57 16.83 9.17 -3.42
C SER A 57 16.32 9.48 -4.83
N THR A 58 16.08 8.47 -5.64
CA THR A 58 15.44 8.64 -6.95
C THR A 58 13.97 9.01 -6.81
N LEU A 59 13.38 9.59 -7.87
CA LEU A 59 11.95 9.96 -7.88
C LEU A 59 11.04 8.75 -7.64
N ASP A 60 11.37 7.59 -8.19
CA ASP A 60 10.58 6.36 -7.99
C ASP A 60 10.71 5.81 -6.58
N GLN A 61 11.87 5.95 -5.93
CA GLN A 61 12.03 5.63 -4.51
C GLN A 61 11.25 6.59 -3.59
N LYS A 62 11.05 7.85 -3.99
CA LYS A 62 10.16 8.77 -3.28
C LYS A 62 8.68 8.40 -3.43
N LYS A 63 8.29 7.81 -4.58
CA LYS A 63 6.93 7.26 -4.78
C LYS A 63 6.68 5.99 -3.95
N LEU A 64 7.70 5.12 -3.81
CA LEU A 64 7.69 3.98 -2.88
C LEU A 64 7.62 4.44 -1.40
N GLY A 65 8.05 5.66 -1.12
CA GLY A 65 7.90 6.33 0.17
C GLY A 65 6.53 7.00 0.39
N MET A 66 5.48 6.66 -0.37
CA MET A 66 4.12 6.99 0.06
C MET A 66 3.87 6.38 1.44
N SER A 67 3.15 7.10 2.30
CA SER A 67 2.82 6.54 3.61
C SER A 67 2.03 5.26 3.38
N LYS A 68 2.28 4.22 4.18
CA LYS A 68 1.41 3.03 4.20
C LYS A 68 -0.07 3.41 4.29
N GLN A 69 -0.37 4.56 4.92
CA GLN A 69 -1.71 5.13 5.00
C GLN A 69 -2.27 5.55 3.63
N ASP A 70 -1.46 6.11 2.74
CA ASP A 70 -1.87 6.54 1.41
C ASP A 70 -2.15 5.33 0.51
N GLU A 71 -1.29 4.30 0.59
CA GLU A 71 -1.53 3.04 -0.10
C GLU A 71 -2.80 2.35 0.40
N ILE A 72 -2.99 2.29 1.72
CA ILE A 72 -4.22 1.77 2.33
C ILE A 72 -5.44 2.56 1.85
N LYS A 73 -5.36 3.89 1.78
CA LYS A 73 -6.46 4.74 1.28
C LYS A 73 -6.79 4.40 -0.17
N LYS A 74 -5.78 4.28 -1.04
CA LYS A 74 -5.96 3.94 -2.45
C LYS A 74 -6.54 2.54 -2.64
N LEU A 75 -6.06 1.56 -1.87
CA LEU A 75 -6.58 0.20 -1.92
C LEU A 75 -8.05 0.13 -1.46
N LYS A 76 -8.41 0.86 -0.41
CA LYS A 76 -9.81 0.97 0.04
C LYS A 76 -10.73 1.57 -1.02
N GLN A 77 -10.31 2.68 -1.63
CA GLN A 77 -11.06 3.30 -2.71
C GLN A 77 -11.24 2.34 -3.89
N ARG A 78 -10.20 1.58 -4.24
CA ARG A 78 -10.27 0.58 -5.30
C ARG A 78 -11.23 -0.58 -4.97
N ILE A 79 -11.28 -1.01 -3.70
CA ILE A 79 -12.23 -2.03 -3.25
C ILE A 79 -13.66 -1.51 -3.39
N GLU A 80 -13.94 -0.29 -2.93
CA GLU A 80 -15.26 0.33 -3.04
C GLU A 80 -15.73 0.44 -4.50
N GLU A 81 -14.86 0.88 -5.41
CA GLU A 81 -15.14 0.90 -6.86
C GLU A 81 -15.47 -0.49 -7.41
N LEU A 82 -14.71 -1.51 -7.02
CA LEU A 82 -14.91 -2.89 -7.48
C LEU A 82 -16.19 -3.50 -6.91
N GLU A 83 -16.55 -3.19 -5.67
CA GLU A 83 -17.79 -3.61 -5.04
C GLU A 83 -19.01 -3.03 -5.78
N PHE A 84 -18.96 -1.75 -6.16
CA PHE A 84 -20.01 -1.13 -6.96
C PHE A 84 -20.16 -1.79 -8.34
N VAL A 85 -19.05 -1.99 -9.05
CA VAL A 85 -19.07 -2.66 -10.37
C VAL A 85 -19.61 -4.08 -10.25
N LYS A 86 -19.21 -4.82 -9.21
CA LYS A 86 -19.72 -6.17 -8.93
C LYS A 86 -21.23 -6.14 -8.73
N ASP A 87 -21.74 -5.26 -7.88
CA ASP A 87 -23.17 -5.17 -7.58
C ASP A 87 -23.99 -4.87 -8.85
N PHE A 88 -23.54 -3.90 -9.65
CA PHE A 88 -24.16 -3.57 -10.93
C PHE A 88 -24.13 -4.75 -11.92
N GLN A 89 -23.00 -5.46 -12.02
CA GLN A 89 -22.91 -6.66 -12.88
C GLN A 89 -23.87 -7.76 -12.44
N GLN A 90 -24.01 -7.99 -11.13
CA GLN A 90 -24.95 -8.98 -10.61
C GLN A 90 -26.41 -8.63 -10.93
N ASP A 91 -26.75 -7.34 -10.91
CA ASP A 91 -28.06 -6.84 -11.30
C ASP A 91 -28.36 -7.10 -12.78
N VAL A 92 -27.42 -6.75 -13.65
CA VAL A 92 -27.54 -7.02 -15.10
C VAL A 92 -27.65 -8.52 -15.38
N ILE A 93 -26.87 -9.36 -14.68
CA ILE A 93 -26.96 -10.82 -14.84
C ILE A 93 -28.33 -11.33 -14.37
N ALA A 94 -28.83 -10.89 -13.22
CA ALA A 94 -30.13 -11.32 -12.71
C ALA A 94 -31.26 -11.01 -13.71
N ASP A 95 -31.26 -9.81 -14.31
CA ASP A 95 -32.22 -9.44 -15.36
C ASP A 95 -32.06 -10.28 -16.62
N MET A 96 -30.82 -10.47 -17.06
CA MET A 96 -30.53 -11.26 -18.25
C MET A 96 -30.98 -12.72 -18.09
N GLU A 97 -30.76 -13.33 -16.92
CA GLU A 97 -31.25 -14.68 -16.62
C GLU A 97 -32.78 -14.74 -16.55
N LEU A 98 -33.46 -13.69 -16.06
CA LEU A 98 -34.92 -13.62 -16.07
C LEU A 98 -35.49 -13.53 -17.49
N ILE A 99 -34.89 -12.70 -18.34
CA ILE A 99 -35.32 -12.49 -19.73
C ILE A 99 -35.10 -13.74 -20.57
N THR A 100 -33.93 -14.38 -20.42
CA THR A 100 -33.53 -15.52 -21.26
C THR A 100 -33.97 -16.87 -20.70
N GLY A 101 -34.27 -16.96 -19.40
CA GLY A 101 -34.58 -18.20 -18.69
C GLY A 101 -33.38 -19.12 -18.44
N VAL A 102 -32.15 -18.65 -18.70
CA VAL A 102 -30.93 -19.46 -18.57
C VAL A 102 -30.19 -19.13 -17.28
N ASP A 103 -30.03 -20.10 -16.38
CA ASP A 103 -29.18 -19.99 -15.17
C ASP A 103 -27.70 -20.16 -15.54
N LEU A 104 -27.03 -19.08 -15.96
CA LEU A 104 -25.60 -19.05 -16.27
C LEU A 104 -24.73 -18.88 -15.02
N ALA A 105 -25.19 -18.09 -14.05
CA ALA A 105 -24.45 -17.78 -12.83
C ALA A 105 -24.08 -19.05 -12.06
N LYS A 106 -25.02 -19.99 -11.91
CA LYS A 106 -24.78 -21.27 -11.21
C LYS A 106 -23.75 -22.17 -11.89
N LYS A 107 -23.60 -22.06 -13.22
CA LYS A 107 -22.70 -22.91 -14.00
C LYS A 107 -21.29 -22.33 -14.08
N SER A 108 -21.18 -21.00 -14.10
CA SER A 108 -19.94 -20.30 -14.44
C SER A 108 -19.28 -19.60 -13.26
N LEU A 109 -20.01 -19.34 -12.17
CA LEU A 109 -19.50 -18.59 -11.02
C LEU A 109 -19.33 -19.46 -9.77
N PRO A 110 -18.41 -19.07 -8.86
CA PRO A 110 -18.34 -19.66 -7.52
C PRO A 110 -19.67 -19.60 -6.79
N LYS A 111 -19.94 -20.62 -5.96
CA LYS A 111 -21.21 -20.80 -5.25
C LYS A 111 -21.69 -19.54 -4.53
N THR A 112 -20.79 -18.83 -3.84
CA THR A 112 -21.12 -17.59 -3.12
C THR A 112 -21.70 -16.51 -4.03
N LEU A 113 -21.10 -16.28 -5.20
CA LEU A 113 -21.55 -15.27 -6.16
C LEU A 113 -22.83 -15.71 -6.89
N ALA A 114 -22.95 -17.01 -7.19
CA ALA A 114 -24.16 -17.55 -7.79
C ALA A 114 -25.37 -17.42 -6.84
N ASP A 115 -25.18 -17.69 -5.56
CA ASP A 115 -26.23 -17.57 -4.53
C ASP A 115 -26.65 -16.09 -4.34
N GLU A 116 -25.70 -15.14 -4.38
CA GLU A 116 -25.99 -13.69 -4.35
C GLU A 116 -26.86 -13.25 -5.54
N ILE A 117 -26.53 -13.69 -6.76
CA ILE A 117 -27.31 -13.37 -7.98
C ILE A 117 -28.70 -14.01 -7.91
N GLN A 118 -28.79 -15.27 -7.46
CA GLN A 118 -30.09 -15.94 -7.31
C GLN A 118 -30.99 -15.20 -6.32
N LYS A 119 -30.44 -14.67 -5.23
CA LYS A 119 -31.18 -13.84 -4.27
C LYS A 119 -31.69 -12.55 -4.91
N LYS A 120 -30.84 -11.84 -5.66
CA LYS A 120 -31.25 -10.64 -6.42
C LYS A 120 -32.38 -10.95 -7.40
N LYS A 121 -32.28 -12.06 -8.13
CA LYS A 121 -33.32 -12.53 -9.04
C LYS A 121 -34.66 -12.79 -8.34
N GLN A 122 -34.63 -13.47 -7.19
CA GLN A 122 -35.84 -13.73 -6.40
C GLN A 122 -36.50 -12.45 -5.89
N ASN A 123 -35.70 -11.45 -5.50
CA ASN A 123 -36.24 -10.17 -5.05
C ASN A 123 -36.97 -9.43 -6.19
N ARG A 124 -36.39 -9.39 -7.39
CA ARG A 124 -37.02 -8.77 -8.58
C ARG A 124 -38.36 -9.42 -8.96
N LEU A 125 -38.45 -10.74 -8.82
CA LEU A 125 -39.72 -11.46 -9.05
C LEU A 125 -40.80 -11.10 -8.01
N LYS A 126 -40.43 -10.76 -6.78
CA LYS A 126 -41.36 -10.33 -5.73
C LYS A 126 -41.83 -8.89 -5.90
N GLU A 127 -41.01 -8.03 -6.51
CA GLU A 127 -41.36 -6.63 -6.76
C GLU A 127 -42.27 -6.45 -7.99
N ASN A 128 -42.25 -7.40 -8.93
CA ASN A 128 -43.03 -7.36 -10.16
C ASN A 128 -44.36 -8.13 -10.11
N GLY A 129 -44.70 -8.75 -8.98
CA GLY A 129 -45.96 -9.50 -8.76
C GLY A 129 -46.89 -8.77 -7.81
#